data_AF-A0A1V5PGJ7-F1
#
_entry.id   AF-A0A1V5PGJ7-F1
#
_cell.length_a   1.000
_cell.length_b   1.000
_cell.length_c   1.000
_cell.angle_alpha   90.00
_cell.angle_beta   90.00
_cell.angle_gamma   90.00
#
_symmetry.space_group_name_H-M   'P 1'
#
loop_
_entity.id
_entity.type
_entity.pdbx_description
1 polymer ?
#
loop_
_entity_poly.entity_id
_entity_poly.type
_entity_poly.pdbx_seq_one_letter_code
_entity_poly.pdbx_strand_id
1 'polypeptide(L)'
;MKLRKEEKISLLQVVDKLIEVGRKFKAISNQEIDEIYEDYLDLLEGGSKGLLEYLEIYKERKSASEKIIRMIEQIREIIGNYFEFIDDEDGDSLEASLELLKDLRKKSEEIEIDIFADLPPPSIKLALTFDDSVKINGLILHLLDLGKKLDEEFDKENDPLRKDNLRNEFLNILKNDTDLIEKEEKLYDRECPVDIKMIHILEETLQVIEGYKSFIEGQQDINTVRGLMDQLKRTSSPLQEILAGHDKELKLLGLVNYLMDTGKKLKIIHKTMDGEEAEGAIEEIYKRLEKDLEKIESERNRYTIHNENDNIGIETLGLCKEVTENYMQALESNDVNYVDQSFDTIIKAAELMSSYQKLQQESREIGMAQYLIKTGKELKSIYLSDLEDREKYFDIMYERLLSERLKLEEKKKKYFDSEKDEKVDPQVLFVMKPVNANMSEIFDKAIEIIDNYIKFIDDDRNLDLISQSFKIAIYIDYMLEESDKMIENMQSNIPRAGTVIGEA
;
A
#
# COMPACT_ATOMS: atom_id res chain seq x y z
N MET A 1 -13.28 25.18 -10.66
CA MET A 1 -12.63 25.85 -9.51
C MET A 1 -12.38 24.76 -8.50
N LYS A 2 -11.15 24.60 -8.01
CA LYS A 2 -10.82 23.46 -7.16
C LYS A 2 -10.31 23.89 -5.79
N LEU A 3 -10.76 23.20 -4.75
CA LEU A 3 -10.35 23.36 -3.35
C LEU A 3 -9.95 22.01 -2.78
N ARG A 4 -9.02 21.99 -1.83
CA ARG A 4 -8.78 20.77 -1.03
C ARG A 4 -10.05 20.34 -0.32
N LYS A 5 -10.16 19.05 0.00
CA LYS A 5 -11.36 18.50 0.68
C LYS A 5 -11.62 19.20 2.00
N GLU A 6 -10.57 19.35 2.82
CA GLU A 6 -10.63 20.06 4.10
C GLU A 6 -10.98 21.54 3.91
N GLU A 7 -10.38 22.21 2.92
CA GLU A 7 -10.66 23.62 2.64
C GLU A 7 -12.11 23.84 2.21
N LYS A 8 -12.67 22.96 1.36
CA LYS A 8 -14.09 23.02 0.97
C LYS A 8 -15.01 22.75 2.16
N ILE A 9 -14.69 21.76 3.00
CA ILE A 9 -15.45 21.44 4.21
C ILE A 9 -15.44 22.62 5.18
N SER A 10 -14.26 23.19 5.48
CA SER A 10 -14.14 24.36 6.36
C SER A 10 -14.89 25.56 5.80
N LEU A 11 -14.81 25.82 4.49
CA LEU A 11 -15.57 26.90 3.85
C LEU A 11 -17.09 26.70 4.00
N LEU A 12 -17.60 25.49 3.77
CA LEU A 12 -19.02 25.18 3.93
C LEU A 12 -19.46 25.29 5.40
N GLN A 13 -18.64 24.82 6.34
CA GLN A 13 -18.91 24.91 7.78
C GLN A 13 -18.98 26.37 8.24
N VAL A 14 -18.05 27.22 7.80
CA VAL A 14 -18.07 28.66 8.12
C VAL A 14 -19.32 29.32 7.55
N VAL A 15 -19.67 29.07 6.29
CA VAL A 15 -20.87 29.64 5.66
C VAL A 15 -22.15 29.18 6.39
N ASP A 16 -22.27 27.87 6.68
CA ASP A 16 -23.41 27.33 7.42
C ASP A 16 -23.52 27.94 8.83
N LYS A 17 -22.38 28.14 9.50
CA LYS A 17 -22.36 28.74 10.83
C LYS A 17 -22.78 30.21 10.79
N LEU A 18 -22.33 30.98 9.82
CA LEU A 18 -22.76 32.38 9.64
C LEU A 18 -24.25 32.49 9.29
N ILE A 19 -24.81 31.52 8.56
CA ILE A 19 -26.27 31.46 8.31
C ILE A 19 -27.01 31.18 9.62
N GLU A 20 -26.51 30.25 10.44
CA GLU A 20 -27.09 29.94 11.76
C GLU A 20 -27.09 31.19 12.66
N VAL A 21 -25.95 31.88 12.75
CA VAL A 21 -25.78 33.09 13.56
C VAL A 21 -26.71 34.20 13.06
N GLY A 22 -26.74 34.48 11.76
CA GLY A 22 -27.60 35.54 11.23
C GLY A 22 -29.10 35.27 11.43
N ARG A 23 -29.52 33.99 11.36
CA ARG A 23 -30.92 33.61 11.70
C ARG A 23 -31.23 33.83 13.17
N LYS A 24 -30.27 33.57 14.05
CA LYS A 24 -30.41 33.80 15.49
C LYS A 24 -30.47 35.29 15.81
N PHE A 25 -29.58 36.09 15.23
CA PHE A 25 -29.62 37.55 15.28
C PHE A 25 -30.97 38.10 14.81
N LYS A 26 -31.48 37.61 13.68
CA LYS A 26 -32.83 37.99 13.20
C LYS A 26 -33.96 37.59 14.15
N ALA A 27 -33.81 36.50 14.89
CA ALA A 27 -34.81 36.04 15.85
C ALA A 27 -34.79 36.86 17.15
N ILE A 28 -33.62 37.40 17.53
CA ILE A 28 -33.42 38.19 18.75
C ILE A 28 -33.37 39.70 18.50
N SER A 29 -33.38 40.17 17.25
CA SER A 29 -33.30 41.59 16.85
C SER A 29 -34.43 42.48 17.36
N ASN A 30 -35.38 41.92 18.12
CA ASN A 30 -36.49 42.63 18.76
C ASN A 30 -36.51 42.40 20.29
N GLN A 31 -35.41 41.90 20.87
CA GLN A 31 -35.27 41.56 22.30
C GLN A 31 -33.98 42.21 22.83
N GLU A 32 -34.10 43.13 23.80
CA GLU A 32 -32.94 43.71 24.52
C GLU A 32 -32.30 42.62 25.40
N ILE A 33 -31.29 41.91 24.89
CA ILE A 33 -30.58 40.87 25.65
C ILE A 33 -29.07 40.94 25.37
N ASP A 34 -28.37 41.81 26.12
CA ASP A 34 -26.92 42.03 26.02
C ASP A 34 -26.08 40.76 26.25
N GLU A 35 -26.50 39.86 27.16
CA GLU A 35 -25.77 38.61 27.48
C GLU A 35 -25.71 37.62 26.31
N ILE A 36 -26.66 37.66 25.36
CA ILE A 36 -26.66 36.74 24.22
C ILE A 36 -25.62 37.17 23.18
N TYR A 37 -25.36 38.47 23.06
CA TYR A 37 -24.45 39.00 22.04
C TYR A 37 -22.97 38.70 22.36
N GLU A 38 -22.57 38.63 23.64
CA GLU A 38 -21.21 38.28 24.05
C GLU A 38 -20.81 36.86 23.58
N ASP A 39 -21.69 35.87 23.70
CA ASP A 39 -21.44 34.49 23.23
C ASP A 39 -21.26 34.39 21.70
N TYR A 40 -21.88 35.30 20.93
CA TYR A 40 -21.74 35.34 19.48
C TYR A 40 -20.56 36.21 19.02
N LEU A 41 -20.15 37.21 19.82
CA LEU A 41 -18.96 38.03 19.60
C LEU A 41 -17.71 37.14 19.56
N ASP A 42 -17.51 36.27 20.55
CA ASP A 42 -16.38 35.31 20.58
C ASP A 42 -16.36 34.41 19.34
N LEU A 43 -17.54 33.99 18.86
CA LEU A 43 -17.68 33.14 17.68
C LEU A 43 -17.38 33.90 16.37
N LEU A 44 -17.80 35.16 16.27
CA LEU A 44 -17.53 36.04 15.12
C LEU A 44 -16.05 36.46 15.07
N GLU A 45 -15.45 36.76 16.22
CA GLU A 45 -14.02 37.05 16.34
C GLU A 45 -13.18 35.82 15.98
N GLY A 46 -13.53 34.64 16.50
CA GLY A 46 -12.88 33.37 16.16
C GLY A 46 -13.01 33.03 14.67
N GLY A 47 -14.19 33.20 14.08
CA GLY A 47 -14.45 32.99 12.65
C GLY A 47 -13.69 33.97 11.75
N SER A 48 -13.66 35.27 12.13
CA SER A 48 -12.92 36.32 11.43
C SER A 48 -11.41 36.04 11.42
N LYS A 49 -10.85 35.67 12.57
CA LYS A 49 -9.44 35.33 12.70
C LYS A 49 -9.05 34.11 11.87
N GLY A 50 -9.83 33.03 11.92
CA GLY A 50 -9.60 31.84 11.11
C GLY A 50 -9.65 32.12 9.60
N LEU A 51 -10.61 32.94 9.15
CA LEU A 51 -10.72 33.34 7.74
C LEU A 51 -9.55 34.22 7.27
N LEU A 52 -9.00 35.07 8.14
CA LEU A 52 -7.82 35.89 7.85
C LEU A 52 -6.58 35.00 7.64
N GLU A 53 -6.38 34.00 8.50
CA GLU A 53 -5.31 33.00 8.34
C GLU A 53 -5.45 32.24 7.01
N TYR A 54 -6.67 31.82 6.65
CA TYR A 54 -6.94 31.23 5.33
C TYR A 54 -6.63 32.20 4.17
N LEU A 55 -7.06 33.45 4.25
CA LEU A 55 -6.83 34.48 3.22
C LEU A 55 -5.33 34.73 2.96
N GLU A 56 -4.52 34.75 4.02
CA GLU A 56 -3.06 34.89 3.90
C GLU A 56 -2.44 33.68 3.19
N ILE A 57 -2.81 32.45 3.60
CA ILE A 57 -2.35 31.21 2.96
C ILE A 57 -2.68 31.19 1.45
N TYR A 58 -3.87 31.65 1.06
CA TYR A 58 -4.27 31.69 -0.35
C TYR A 58 -3.61 32.82 -1.16
N LYS A 59 -3.35 33.98 -0.55
CA LYS A 59 -2.65 35.08 -1.22
C LYS A 59 -1.19 34.74 -1.51
N GLU A 60 -0.55 33.92 -0.67
CA GLU A 60 0.82 33.46 -0.87
C GLU A 60 0.94 32.34 -1.94
N ARG A 61 -0.12 31.56 -2.16
CA ARG A 61 -0.16 30.52 -3.20
C ARG A 61 -0.41 31.15 -4.58
N LYS A 62 0.64 31.23 -5.42
CA LYS A 62 0.60 31.72 -6.82
C LYS A 62 -0.47 31.07 -7.73
N SER A 63 -1.08 29.95 -7.32
CA SER A 63 -2.10 29.19 -8.07
C SER A 63 -3.54 29.36 -7.53
N ALA A 64 -3.77 30.20 -6.52
CA ALA A 64 -5.11 30.40 -5.97
C ALA A 64 -6.05 31.04 -6.99
N SER A 65 -7.22 30.44 -7.19
CA SER A 65 -8.27 30.99 -8.06
C SER A 65 -8.77 32.32 -7.48
N GLU A 66 -8.69 33.41 -8.25
CA GLU A 66 -9.23 34.73 -7.87
C GLU A 66 -10.69 34.68 -7.39
N LYS A 67 -11.47 33.69 -7.88
CA LYS A 67 -12.85 33.46 -7.44
C LYS A 67 -12.94 33.00 -5.98
N ILE A 68 -12.00 32.19 -5.50
CA ILE A 68 -11.95 31.73 -4.09
C ILE A 68 -11.60 32.92 -3.20
N ILE A 69 -10.59 33.71 -3.59
CA ILE A 69 -10.18 34.91 -2.86
C ILE A 69 -11.37 35.86 -2.70
N ARG A 70 -12.11 36.13 -3.78
CA ARG A 70 -13.33 36.96 -3.74
C ARG A 70 -14.42 36.39 -2.83
N MET A 71 -14.63 35.08 -2.81
CA MET A 71 -15.60 34.46 -1.90
C MET A 71 -15.20 34.64 -0.44
N ILE A 72 -13.92 34.48 -0.10
CA ILE A 72 -13.45 34.69 1.28
C ILE A 72 -13.56 36.18 1.66
N GLU A 73 -13.28 37.10 0.74
CA GLU A 73 -13.48 38.55 0.96
C GLU A 73 -14.95 38.91 1.20
N GLN A 74 -15.89 38.29 0.47
CA GLN A 74 -17.33 38.46 0.71
C GLN A 74 -17.78 37.92 2.06
N ILE A 75 -17.22 36.78 2.51
CA ILE A 75 -17.50 36.24 3.85
C ILE A 75 -17.01 37.20 4.93
N ARG A 76 -15.84 37.83 4.72
CA ARG A 76 -15.31 38.82 5.66
C ARG A 76 -16.17 40.08 5.73
N GLU A 77 -16.68 40.56 4.60
CA GLU A 77 -17.63 41.68 4.55
C GLU A 77 -18.90 41.35 5.35
N ILE A 78 -19.45 40.15 5.17
CA ILE A 78 -20.62 39.68 5.91
C ILE A 78 -20.37 39.61 7.43
N ILE A 79 -19.20 39.17 7.86
CA ILE A 79 -18.82 39.19 9.29
C ILE A 79 -18.74 40.62 9.81
N GLY A 80 -18.20 41.55 9.01
CA GLY A 80 -18.19 42.99 9.33
C GLY A 80 -19.61 43.53 9.54
N ASN A 81 -20.53 43.22 8.62
CA ASN A 81 -21.93 43.61 8.72
C ASN A 81 -22.62 43.02 9.98
N TYR A 82 -22.21 41.83 10.43
CA TYR A 82 -22.73 41.24 11.66
C TYR A 82 -22.22 41.97 12.91
N PHE A 83 -20.98 42.48 12.91
CA PHE A 83 -20.51 43.37 13.98
C PHE A 83 -21.26 44.70 13.98
N GLU A 84 -21.46 45.31 12.80
CA GLU A 84 -22.25 46.54 12.68
C GLU A 84 -23.71 46.35 13.14
N PHE A 85 -24.30 45.18 12.88
CA PHE A 85 -25.64 44.85 13.40
C PHE A 85 -25.67 44.80 14.94
N ILE A 86 -24.61 44.30 15.59
CA ILE A 86 -24.53 44.27 17.06
C ILE A 86 -24.42 45.69 17.63
N ASP A 87 -23.70 46.58 16.95
CA ASP A 87 -23.45 47.94 17.42
C ASP A 87 -24.60 48.92 17.11
N ASP A 88 -25.20 48.81 15.92
CA ASP A 88 -26.13 49.80 15.36
C ASP A 88 -27.56 49.26 15.08
N GLU A 89 -27.83 47.97 15.36
CA GLU A 89 -29.11 47.27 15.13
C GLU A 89 -29.66 47.36 13.68
N ASP A 90 -28.79 47.50 12.67
CA ASP A 90 -29.19 47.62 11.26
C ASP A 90 -29.70 46.28 10.67
N GLY A 91 -31.01 46.04 10.81
CA GLY A 91 -31.68 44.85 10.32
C GLY A 91 -31.68 44.68 8.79
N ASP A 92 -31.54 45.75 8.00
CA ASP A 92 -31.52 45.67 6.53
C ASP A 92 -30.17 45.10 6.04
N SER A 93 -29.07 45.45 6.70
CA SER A 93 -27.73 44.90 6.46
C SER A 93 -27.65 43.40 6.80
N LEU A 94 -28.32 42.97 7.87
CA LEU A 94 -28.42 41.56 8.26
C LEU A 94 -29.19 40.72 7.23
N GLU A 95 -30.31 41.23 6.70
CA GLU A 95 -31.12 40.54 5.70
C GLU A 95 -30.37 40.40 4.36
N ALA A 96 -29.68 41.45 3.92
CA ALA A 96 -28.83 41.42 2.73
C ALA A 96 -27.67 40.40 2.87
N SER A 97 -27.05 40.35 4.05
CA SER A 97 -25.96 39.43 4.37
C SER A 97 -26.40 37.96 4.39
N LEU A 98 -27.60 37.66 4.91
CA LEU A 98 -28.18 36.32 4.86
C LEU A 98 -28.46 35.84 3.43
N GLU A 99 -28.87 36.74 2.53
CA GLU A 99 -29.14 36.39 1.13
C GLU A 99 -27.83 36.13 0.37
N LEU A 100 -26.79 36.93 0.64
CA LEU A 100 -25.44 36.70 0.14
C LEU A 100 -24.86 35.36 0.62
N LEU A 101 -25.08 34.99 1.89
CA LEU A 101 -24.63 33.70 2.43
C LEU A 101 -25.31 32.51 1.75
N LYS A 102 -26.59 32.60 1.39
CA LYS A 102 -27.28 31.53 0.64
C LYS A 102 -26.67 31.31 -0.74
N ASP A 103 -26.35 32.40 -1.44
CA ASP A 103 -25.68 32.34 -2.74
C ASP A 103 -24.24 31.82 -2.63
N LEU A 104 -23.49 32.27 -1.61
CA LEU A 104 -22.15 31.77 -1.29
C LEU A 104 -22.17 30.28 -0.95
N ARG A 105 -23.16 29.81 -0.18
CA ARG A 105 -23.32 28.39 0.15
C ARG A 105 -23.49 27.55 -1.10
N LYS A 106 -24.37 27.97 -2.01
CA LYS A 106 -24.58 27.28 -3.29
C LYS A 106 -23.31 27.26 -4.15
N LYS A 107 -22.63 28.40 -4.26
CA LYS A 107 -21.34 28.50 -4.98
C LYS A 107 -20.27 27.62 -4.34
N SER A 108 -20.24 27.52 -3.01
CA SER A 108 -19.33 26.65 -2.24
C SER A 108 -19.63 25.16 -2.46
N GLU A 109 -20.90 24.78 -2.60
CA GLU A 109 -21.31 23.41 -2.94
C GLU A 109 -20.83 23.00 -4.35
N GLU A 110 -20.90 23.93 -5.32
CA GLU A 110 -20.49 23.75 -6.71
C GLU A 110 -18.96 23.70 -6.93
N ILE A 111 -18.15 23.97 -5.91
CA ILE A 111 -16.68 23.90 -6.02
C ILE A 111 -16.24 22.44 -6.17
N GLU A 112 -15.46 22.14 -7.20
CA GLU A 112 -14.86 20.81 -7.32
C GLU A 112 -13.81 20.61 -6.22
N ILE A 113 -13.74 19.40 -5.66
CA ILE A 113 -12.64 19.07 -4.75
C ILE A 113 -11.42 18.75 -5.62
N ASP A 114 -10.28 19.39 -5.35
CA ASP A 114 -8.99 18.91 -5.80
C ASP A 114 -8.60 17.69 -4.97
N ILE A 115 -9.14 16.53 -5.36
CA ILE A 115 -8.88 15.27 -4.66
C ILE A 115 -7.41 14.85 -4.73
N PHE A 116 -6.56 15.54 -5.51
CA PHE A 116 -5.15 15.23 -5.69
C PHE A 116 -4.20 16.14 -4.91
N ALA A 117 -4.69 17.27 -4.40
CA ALA A 117 -3.86 18.27 -3.73
C ALA A 117 -3.36 17.84 -2.34
N ASP A 118 -4.03 16.88 -1.69
CA ASP A 118 -3.66 16.34 -0.37
C ASP A 118 -3.46 14.82 -0.37
N LEU A 119 -3.30 14.18 -1.53
CA LEU A 119 -3.06 12.75 -1.51
C LEU A 119 -1.74 12.44 -0.81
N PRO A 120 -1.74 11.55 0.19
CA PRO A 120 -0.49 11.03 0.69
C PRO A 120 0.26 10.32 -0.44
N PRO A 121 1.60 10.23 -0.37
CA PRO A 121 2.34 9.36 -1.28
C PRO A 121 1.77 7.94 -1.19
N PRO A 122 1.68 7.20 -2.32
CA PRO A 122 1.07 5.88 -2.32
C PRO A 122 1.79 4.94 -1.35
N SER A 123 0.99 4.17 -0.62
CA SER A 123 1.49 3.15 0.29
C SER A 123 2.21 2.05 -0.50
N ILE A 124 3.21 1.40 0.12
CA ILE A 124 3.92 0.26 -0.51
C ILE A 124 2.93 -0.89 -0.78
N LYS A 125 1.96 -1.07 0.12
CA LYS A 125 0.86 -2.03 -0.03
C LYS A 125 0.04 -1.74 -1.28
N LEU A 126 -0.30 -0.48 -1.54
CA LEU A 126 -1.03 -0.10 -2.76
C LEU A 126 -0.18 -0.27 -4.03
N ALA A 127 1.13 -0.06 -3.92
CA ALA A 127 2.05 -0.05 -5.06
C ALA A 127 2.47 -1.42 -5.58
N LEU A 128 2.58 -2.39 -4.68
CA LEU A 128 3.14 -3.70 -4.99
C LEU A 128 2.07 -4.79 -4.94
N THR A 129 2.08 -5.64 -5.95
CA THR A 129 1.40 -6.92 -5.83
C THR A 129 2.13 -7.81 -4.82
N PHE A 130 1.47 -8.88 -4.38
CA PHE A 130 2.15 -9.90 -3.58
C PHE A 130 3.39 -10.44 -4.29
N ASP A 131 3.27 -10.75 -5.59
CA ASP A 131 4.37 -11.34 -6.36
C ASP A 131 5.54 -10.34 -6.51
N ASP A 132 5.26 -9.05 -6.70
CA ASP A 132 6.29 -8.01 -6.71
C ASP A 132 6.98 -7.93 -5.34
N SER A 133 6.19 -7.95 -4.26
CA SER A 133 6.71 -7.93 -2.88
C SER A 133 7.62 -9.13 -2.60
N VAL A 134 7.27 -10.33 -3.09
CA VAL A 134 8.12 -11.53 -2.97
C VAL A 134 9.43 -11.36 -3.72
N LYS A 135 9.38 -10.92 -4.98
CA LYS A 135 10.58 -10.74 -5.82
C LYS A 135 11.55 -9.74 -5.19
N ILE A 136 11.05 -8.56 -4.83
CA ILE A 136 11.85 -7.47 -4.26
C ILE A 136 12.43 -7.87 -2.91
N ASN A 137 11.59 -8.46 -2.04
CA ASN A 137 12.07 -8.89 -0.74
C ASN A 137 13.11 -10.01 -0.86
N GLY A 138 12.96 -10.92 -1.84
CA GLY A 138 13.97 -11.94 -2.16
C GLY A 138 15.31 -11.33 -2.56
N LEU A 139 15.32 -10.31 -3.41
CA LEU A 139 16.52 -9.57 -3.78
C LEU A 139 17.15 -8.84 -2.58
N ILE A 140 16.34 -8.18 -1.75
CA ILE A 140 16.83 -7.51 -0.54
C ILE A 140 17.47 -8.51 0.44
N LEU A 141 16.82 -9.65 0.66
CA LEU A 141 17.37 -10.72 1.51
C LEU A 141 18.68 -11.30 0.95
N HIS A 142 18.77 -11.47 -0.37
CA HIS A 142 20.00 -11.88 -1.03
C HIS A 142 21.15 -10.91 -0.75
N LEU A 143 20.92 -9.60 -0.91
CA LEU A 143 21.92 -8.56 -0.64
C LEU A 143 22.26 -8.43 0.85
N LEU A 144 21.31 -8.70 1.75
CA LEU A 144 21.58 -8.79 3.18
C LEU A 144 22.54 -9.95 3.49
N ASP A 145 22.31 -11.12 2.90
CA ASP A 145 23.20 -12.27 3.09
C ASP A 145 24.57 -12.05 2.46
N LEU A 146 24.64 -11.35 1.32
CA LEU A 146 25.90 -10.93 0.73
C LEU A 146 26.68 -9.98 1.66
N GLY A 147 25.99 -8.99 2.24
CA GLY A 147 26.59 -8.06 3.21
C GLY A 147 27.15 -8.76 4.45
N LYS A 148 26.43 -9.76 4.99
CA LYS A 148 26.93 -10.58 6.11
C LYS A 148 28.18 -11.36 5.73
N LYS A 149 28.21 -11.98 4.54
CA LYS A 149 29.40 -12.70 4.05
C LYS A 149 30.58 -11.75 3.90
N LEU A 150 30.37 -10.54 3.38
CA LEU A 150 31.43 -9.52 3.28
C LEU A 150 31.97 -9.13 4.66
N ASP A 151 31.09 -8.97 5.67
CA ASP A 151 31.48 -8.67 7.06
C ASP A 151 32.27 -9.83 7.70
N GLU A 152 31.81 -11.07 7.52
CA GLU A 152 32.46 -12.28 8.04
C GLU A 152 33.80 -12.60 7.39
N GLU A 153 33.94 -12.40 6.08
CA GLU A 153 35.18 -12.67 5.35
C GLU A 153 36.22 -11.58 5.60
N PHE A 154 35.81 -10.32 5.79
CA PHE A 154 36.73 -9.23 6.14
C PHE A 154 37.46 -9.47 7.47
N ASP A 155 36.77 -10.04 8.47
CA ASP A 155 37.36 -10.37 9.77
C ASP A 155 38.41 -11.51 9.72
N LYS A 156 38.48 -12.28 8.61
CA LYS A 156 39.33 -13.48 8.47
C LYS A 156 40.62 -13.26 7.68
N GLU A 157 40.83 -12.11 7.05
CA GLU A 157 41.81 -11.98 5.97
C GLU A 157 43.28 -11.73 6.37
N ASN A 158 44.14 -12.72 6.08
CA ASN A 158 45.58 -12.59 5.90
C ASN A 158 46.13 -13.32 4.64
N ASP A 159 45.30 -13.75 3.68
CA ASP A 159 45.74 -14.47 2.46
C ASP A 159 45.43 -13.72 1.14
N PRO A 160 46.44 -13.31 0.34
CA PRO A 160 46.26 -12.61 -0.93
C PRO A 160 45.68 -13.42 -2.11
N LEU A 161 45.84 -14.75 -2.14
CA LEU A 161 45.36 -15.57 -3.27
C LEU A 161 43.87 -15.92 -3.14
N ARG A 162 43.37 -16.02 -1.89
CA ARG A 162 41.93 -16.09 -1.61
C ARG A 162 41.22 -14.76 -1.92
N LYS A 163 41.89 -13.63 -1.70
CA LYS A 163 41.37 -12.28 -1.94
C LYS A 163 40.86 -12.08 -3.37
N ASP A 164 41.64 -12.43 -4.38
CA ASP A 164 41.28 -12.14 -5.77
C ASP A 164 40.14 -13.03 -6.29
N ASN A 165 40.10 -14.32 -5.89
CA ASN A 165 39.03 -15.23 -6.30
C ASN A 165 37.69 -14.90 -5.62
N LEU A 166 37.67 -14.68 -4.30
CA LEU A 166 36.45 -14.25 -3.59
C LEU A 166 35.96 -12.90 -4.12
N ARG A 167 36.87 -11.93 -4.31
CA ARG A 167 36.55 -10.61 -4.85
C ARG A 167 35.86 -10.69 -6.21
N ASN A 168 36.41 -11.48 -7.13
CA ASN A 168 35.81 -11.65 -8.46
C ASN A 168 34.45 -12.35 -8.40
N GLU A 169 34.26 -13.30 -7.47
CA GLU A 169 32.97 -13.94 -7.24
C GLU A 169 31.91 -12.92 -6.79
N PHE A 170 32.20 -12.13 -5.75
CA PHE A 170 31.29 -11.10 -5.25
C PHE A 170 30.97 -10.05 -6.32
N LEU A 171 31.96 -9.57 -7.07
CA LEU A 171 31.74 -8.59 -8.14
C LEU A 171 30.86 -9.14 -9.26
N ASN A 172 31.01 -10.42 -9.61
CA ASN A 172 30.15 -11.07 -10.61
C ASN A 172 28.70 -11.21 -10.11
N ILE A 173 28.48 -11.57 -8.84
CA ILE A 173 27.14 -11.62 -8.24
C ILE A 173 26.50 -10.24 -8.30
N LEU A 174 27.19 -9.21 -7.80
CA LEU A 174 26.69 -7.83 -7.78
C LEU A 174 26.41 -7.29 -9.18
N LYS A 175 27.18 -7.70 -10.19
CA LYS A 175 26.92 -7.33 -11.58
C LYS A 175 25.61 -7.95 -12.09
N ASN A 176 25.39 -9.24 -11.85
CA ASN A 176 24.16 -9.90 -12.25
C ASN A 176 22.94 -9.27 -11.57
N ASP A 177 23.05 -8.91 -10.29
CA ASP A 177 21.99 -8.21 -9.56
C ASP A 177 21.73 -6.81 -10.13
N THR A 178 22.79 -6.08 -10.53
CA THR A 178 22.67 -4.78 -11.20
C THR A 178 21.86 -4.93 -12.51
N ASP A 179 22.27 -5.87 -13.36
CA ASP A 179 21.63 -6.11 -14.67
C ASP A 179 20.14 -6.51 -14.51
N LEU A 180 19.83 -7.29 -13.47
CA LEU A 180 18.46 -7.69 -13.13
C LEU A 180 17.62 -6.49 -12.71
N ILE A 181 18.11 -5.65 -11.79
CA ILE A 181 17.37 -4.49 -11.28
C ILE A 181 17.15 -3.46 -12.38
N GLU A 182 18.17 -3.14 -13.18
CA GLU A 182 18.03 -2.17 -14.28
C GLU A 182 17.02 -2.63 -15.34
N LYS A 183 16.89 -3.95 -15.53
CA LYS A 183 15.87 -4.52 -16.42
C LYS A 183 14.47 -4.38 -15.82
N GLU A 184 14.31 -4.63 -14.53
CA GLU A 184 13.03 -4.51 -13.84
C GLU A 184 12.59 -3.04 -13.73
N GLU A 185 13.51 -2.11 -13.43
CA GLU A 185 13.23 -0.67 -13.31
C GLU A 185 12.59 -0.10 -14.60
N LYS A 186 13.03 -0.59 -15.77
CA LYS A 186 12.50 -0.18 -17.08
C LYS A 186 11.03 -0.58 -17.31
N LEU A 187 10.48 -1.48 -16.50
CA LEU A 187 9.07 -1.88 -16.57
C LEU A 187 8.14 -0.87 -15.88
N TYR A 188 8.69 0.05 -15.08
CA TYR A 188 7.95 1.00 -14.28
C TYR A 188 7.96 2.39 -14.91
N ASP A 189 6.85 3.12 -14.75
CA ASP A 189 6.70 4.46 -15.31
C ASP A 189 6.97 5.54 -14.25
N ARG A 190 7.96 6.40 -14.50
CA ARG A 190 8.32 7.51 -13.60
C ARG A 190 7.23 8.57 -13.46
N GLU A 191 6.26 8.62 -14.37
CA GLU A 191 5.10 9.52 -14.30
C GLU A 191 3.89 8.87 -13.61
N CYS A 192 3.93 7.54 -13.40
CA CYS A 192 2.89 6.80 -12.69
C CYS A 192 3.10 6.96 -11.18
N PRO A 193 2.13 7.56 -10.44
CA PRO A 193 2.32 7.87 -9.03
C PRO A 193 2.59 6.61 -8.18
N VAL A 194 1.98 5.49 -8.57
CA VAL A 194 2.09 4.19 -7.91
C VAL A 194 3.46 3.55 -8.14
N ASP A 195 4.02 3.70 -9.34
CA ASP A 195 5.29 3.09 -9.72
C ASP A 195 6.50 3.83 -9.15
N ILE A 196 6.38 5.13 -8.85
CA ILE A 196 7.43 5.92 -8.21
C ILE A 196 7.95 5.23 -6.93
N LYS A 197 7.06 4.62 -6.14
CA LYS A 197 7.47 3.95 -4.91
C LYS A 197 8.33 2.72 -5.17
N MET A 198 8.03 1.99 -6.24
CA MET A 198 8.78 0.81 -6.66
C MET A 198 10.15 1.21 -7.25
N ILE A 199 10.17 2.22 -8.11
CA ILE A 199 11.41 2.79 -8.67
C ILE A 199 12.34 3.24 -7.54
N HIS A 200 11.80 3.89 -6.51
CA HIS A 200 12.59 4.30 -5.36
C HIS A 200 13.23 3.11 -4.62
N ILE A 201 12.51 2.01 -4.41
CA ILE A 201 13.06 0.79 -3.78
C ILE A 201 14.17 0.19 -4.64
N LEU A 202 13.99 0.14 -5.95
CA LEU A 202 15.00 -0.35 -6.89
C LEU A 202 16.26 0.54 -6.89
N GLU A 203 16.08 1.86 -6.89
CA GLU A 203 17.16 2.85 -6.82
C GLU A 203 17.95 2.72 -5.49
N GLU A 204 17.26 2.56 -4.35
CA GLU A 204 17.91 2.29 -3.06
C GLU A 204 18.71 0.98 -3.09
N THR A 205 18.17 -0.04 -3.75
CA THR A 205 18.83 -1.35 -3.87
C THR A 205 20.09 -1.27 -4.73
N LEU A 206 20.05 -0.50 -5.83
CA LEU A 206 21.22 -0.23 -6.67
C LEU A 206 22.32 0.53 -5.91
N GLN A 207 21.95 1.50 -5.06
CA GLN A 207 22.90 2.21 -4.21
C GLN A 207 23.64 1.26 -3.25
N VAL A 208 22.94 0.27 -2.70
CA VAL A 208 23.57 -0.74 -1.82
C VAL A 208 24.56 -1.60 -2.59
N ILE A 209 24.19 -2.05 -3.80
CA ILE A 209 25.08 -2.82 -4.68
C ILE A 209 26.35 -2.01 -4.98
N GLU A 210 26.22 -0.73 -5.31
CA GLU A 210 27.36 0.13 -5.61
C GLU A 210 28.26 0.37 -4.38
N GLY A 211 27.66 0.51 -3.20
CA GLY A 211 28.39 0.60 -1.95
C GLY A 211 29.15 -0.68 -1.61
N TYR A 212 28.58 -1.86 -1.86
CA TYR A 212 29.28 -3.13 -1.72
C TYR A 212 30.44 -3.26 -2.72
N LYS A 213 30.25 -2.87 -3.99
CA LYS A 213 31.34 -2.83 -4.99
C LYS A 213 32.48 -1.92 -4.52
N SER A 214 32.15 -0.71 -4.05
CA SER A 214 33.12 0.26 -3.54
C SER A 214 33.91 -0.28 -2.34
N PHE A 215 33.28 -1.03 -1.44
CA PHE A 215 33.95 -1.72 -0.34
C PHE A 215 34.90 -2.81 -0.84
N ILE A 216 34.42 -3.69 -1.74
CA ILE A 216 35.21 -4.78 -2.33
C ILE A 216 36.45 -4.25 -3.09
N GLU A 217 36.33 -3.06 -3.68
CA GLU A 217 37.43 -2.37 -4.36
C GLU A 217 38.39 -1.63 -3.43
N GLY A 218 38.11 -1.59 -2.13
CA GLY A 218 38.93 -0.93 -1.11
C GLY A 218 38.75 0.59 -1.06
N GLN A 219 37.67 1.13 -1.63
CA GLN A 219 37.37 2.56 -1.63
C GLN A 219 36.59 3.00 -0.38
N GLN A 220 35.89 2.07 0.27
CA GLN A 220 35.04 2.29 1.45
C GLN A 220 35.45 1.32 2.58
N ASP A 221 35.07 1.63 3.82
CA ASP A 221 35.35 0.78 4.98
C ASP A 221 34.18 -0.17 5.31
N ILE A 222 34.39 -1.06 6.29
CA ILE A 222 33.37 -2.03 6.71
C ILE A 222 32.11 -1.37 7.33
N ASN A 223 32.24 -0.15 7.88
CA ASN A 223 31.09 0.58 8.42
C ASN A 223 30.08 0.93 7.31
N THR A 224 30.57 1.08 6.08
CA THR A 224 29.73 1.26 4.89
C THR A 224 28.85 0.04 4.64
N VAL A 225 29.42 -1.16 4.65
CA VAL A 225 28.66 -2.42 4.49
C VAL A 225 27.60 -2.56 5.57
N ARG A 226 27.96 -2.30 6.83
CA ARG A 226 27.04 -2.37 7.98
C ARG A 226 25.91 -1.34 7.87
N GLY A 227 26.21 -0.10 7.49
CA GLY A 227 25.21 0.94 7.27
C GLY A 227 24.23 0.62 6.14
N LEU A 228 24.72 0.05 5.03
CA LEU A 228 23.90 -0.37 3.90
C LEU A 228 23.00 -1.57 4.25
N MET A 229 23.48 -2.52 5.06
CA MET A 229 22.63 -3.59 5.60
C MET A 229 21.48 -3.03 6.45
N ASP A 230 21.71 -2.01 7.26
CA ASP A 230 20.65 -1.37 8.04
C ASP A 230 19.68 -0.54 7.18
N GLN A 231 20.13 -0.02 6.04
CA GLN A 231 19.24 0.55 5.02
C GLN A 231 18.34 -0.55 4.42
N LEU A 232 18.91 -1.66 3.97
CA LEU A 232 18.15 -2.79 3.40
C LEU A 232 17.09 -3.33 4.37
N LYS A 233 17.40 -3.45 5.67
CA LYS A 233 16.42 -3.86 6.69
C LYS A 233 15.22 -2.91 6.77
N ARG A 234 15.46 -1.59 6.70
CA ARG A 234 14.40 -0.58 6.71
C ARG A 234 13.54 -0.66 5.46
N THR A 235 14.15 -0.86 4.29
CA THR A 235 13.44 -1.05 3.01
C THR A 235 12.64 -2.37 2.99
N SER A 236 13.12 -3.43 3.65
CA SER A 236 12.43 -4.72 3.76
C SER A 236 11.21 -4.70 4.69
N SER A 237 11.22 -3.89 5.76
CA SER A 237 10.16 -3.95 6.80
C SER A 237 8.73 -3.80 6.25
N PRO A 238 8.41 -2.79 5.42
CA PRO A 238 7.05 -2.66 4.88
C PRO A 238 6.67 -3.79 3.90
N LEU A 239 7.65 -4.40 3.22
CA LEU A 239 7.41 -5.57 2.37
C LEU A 239 7.06 -6.78 3.23
N GLN A 240 7.74 -6.96 4.36
CA GLN A 240 7.45 -8.05 5.28
C GLN A 240 6.04 -7.95 5.87
N GLU A 241 5.51 -6.75 6.10
CA GLU A 241 4.12 -6.57 6.53
C GLU A 241 3.11 -7.08 5.48
N ILE A 242 3.38 -6.86 4.20
CA ILE A 242 2.57 -7.41 3.09
C ILE A 242 2.68 -8.94 3.06
N LEU A 243 3.88 -9.47 3.31
CA LEU A 243 4.18 -10.90 3.22
C LEU A 243 3.77 -11.69 4.49
N ALA A 244 3.57 -11.03 5.63
CA ALA A 244 3.30 -11.66 6.92
C ALA A 244 2.04 -12.53 6.91
N GLY A 245 1.02 -12.16 6.13
CA GLY A 245 -0.20 -12.97 5.94
C GLY A 245 0.04 -14.29 5.21
N HIS A 246 1.19 -14.45 4.54
CA HIS A 246 1.55 -15.61 3.71
C HIS A 246 2.92 -16.21 4.08
N ASP A 247 3.43 -15.92 5.28
CA ASP A 247 4.74 -16.41 5.75
C ASP A 247 4.88 -17.94 5.61
N LYS A 248 3.82 -18.68 5.89
CA LYS A 248 3.73 -20.13 5.68
C LYS A 248 3.95 -20.54 4.21
N GLU A 249 3.34 -19.83 3.27
CA GLU A 249 3.50 -20.09 1.84
C GLU A 249 4.97 -19.89 1.41
N LEU A 250 5.54 -18.76 1.82
CA LEU A 250 6.86 -18.32 1.39
C LEU A 250 7.97 -19.22 1.94
N LYS A 251 7.84 -19.64 3.20
CA LYS A 251 8.76 -20.61 3.81
C LYS A 251 8.73 -21.96 3.08
N LEU A 252 7.55 -22.46 2.76
CA LEU A 252 7.41 -23.73 2.04
C LEU A 252 7.98 -23.63 0.63
N LEU A 253 7.65 -22.56 -0.11
CA LEU A 253 8.18 -22.33 -1.46
C LEU A 253 9.71 -22.20 -1.44
N GLY A 254 10.24 -21.43 -0.49
CA GLY A 254 11.68 -21.27 -0.29
C GLY A 254 12.38 -22.59 0.00
N LEU A 255 11.79 -23.42 0.88
CA LEU A 255 12.32 -24.74 1.21
C LEU A 255 12.33 -25.69 0.01
N VAL A 256 11.24 -25.77 -0.75
CA VAL A 256 11.14 -26.64 -1.95
C VAL A 256 12.19 -26.25 -2.99
N ASN A 257 12.33 -24.95 -3.26
CA ASN A 257 13.34 -24.45 -4.21
C ASN A 257 14.77 -24.73 -3.72
N TYR A 258 15.05 -24.49 -2.44
CA TYR A 258 16.34 -24.76 -1.82
C TYR A 258 16.73 -26.24 -1.92
N LEU A 259 15.82 -27.17 -1.61
CA LEU A 259 16.08 -28.60 -1.72
C LEU A 259 16.29 -29.01 -3.18
N MET A 260 15.49 -28.48 -4.11
CA MET A 260 15.67 -28.75 -5.53
C MET A 260 17.06 -28.32 -6.03
N ASP A 261 17.55 -27.15 -5.61
CA ASP A 261 18.89 -26.67 -5.98
C ASP A 261 20.00 -27.42 -5.26
N THR A 262 19.79 -27.84 -4.01
CA THR A 262 20.71 -28.72 -3.29
C THR A 262 20.86 -30.06 -4.00
N GLY A 263 19.76 -30.68 -4.44
CA GLY A 263 19.80 -31.91 -5.24
C GLY A 263 20.58 -31.77 -6.55
N LYS A 264 20.43 -30.63 -7.25
CA LYS A 264 21.23 -30.32 -8.45
C LYS A 264 22.72 -30.20 -8.12
N LYS A 265 23.07 -29.52 -7.02
CA LYS A 265 24.46 -29.37 -6.56
C LYS A 265 25.07 -30.73 -6.19
N LEU A 266 24.35 -31.56 -5.44
CA LEU A 266 24.79 -32.91 -5.09
C LEU A 266 25.06 -33.78 -6.33
N LYS A 267 24.21 -33.70 -7.35
CA LYS A 267 24.44 -34.36 -8.64
C LYS A 267 25.72 -33.88 -9.34
N ILE A 268 26.05 -32.60 -9.24
CA ILE A 268 27.27 -32.04 -9.83
C ILE A 268 28.48 -32.52 -9.04
N ILE A 269 28.46 -32.40 -7.71
CA ILE A 269 29.53 -32.86 -6.82
C ILE A 269 29.87 -34.33 -7.10
N HIS A 270 28.87 -35.21 -7.13
CA HIS A 270 29.07 -36.63 -7.45
C HIS A 270 29.60 -36.90 -8.87
N LYS A 271 29.41 -35.98 -9.82
CA LYS A 271 29.83 -36.15 -11.22
C LYS A 271 31.20 -35.56 -11.53
N THR A 272 31.64 -34.53 -10.80
CA THR A 272 32.73 -33.66 -11.26
C THR A 272 33.79 -33.33 -10.22
N MET A 273 33.60 -33.67 -8.94
CA MET A 273 34.54 -33.28 -7.88
C MET A 273 35.21 -34.51 -7.24
N ASP A 274 36.55 -34.57 -7.32
CA ASP A 274 37.40 -35.55 -6.64
C ASP A 274 38.33 -34.82 -5.65
N GLY A 275 38.55 -35.39 -4.44
CA GLY A 275 39.55 -34.89 -3.47
C GLY A 275 39.01 -33.97 -2.35
N GLU A 276 39.92 -33.29 -1.63
CA GLU A 276 39.61 -32.47 -0.43
C GLU A 276 38.60 -31.32 -0.68
N GLU A 277 38.54 -30.79 -1.90
CA GLU A 277 37.53 -29.76 -2.29
C GLU A 277 36.10 -30.32 -2.31
N ALA A 278 35.94 -31.59 -2.66
CA ALA A 278 34.65 -32.29 -2.59
C ALA A 278 34.25 -32.55 -1.13
N GLU A 279 35.20 -32.95 -0.28
CA GLU A 279 34.96 -33.25 1.14
C GLU A 279 34.50 -32.00 1.90
N GLY A 280 35.13 -30.84 1.68
CA GLY A 280 34.71 -29.59 2.29
C GLY A 280 33.30 -29.14 1.88
N ALA A 281 32.96 -29.27 0.59
CA ALA A 281 31.62 -28.94 0.09
C ALA A 281 30.55 -29.90 0.62
N ILE A 282 30.86 -31.19 0.72
CA ILE A 282 29.98 -32.22 1.29
C ILE A 282 29.71 -31.94 2.77
N GLU A 283 30.75 -31.66 3.57
CA GLU A 283 30.58 -31.40 5.00
C GLU A 283 29.74 -30.14 5.27
N GLU A 284 29.91 -29.09 4.45
CA GLU A 284 29.10 -27.87 4.53
C GLU A 284 27.63 -28.14 4.21
N ILE A 285 27.34 -28.89 3.14
CA ILE A 285 25.97 -29.25 2.76
C ILE A 285 25.33 -30.13 3.85
N TYR A 286 26.07 -31.12 4.36
CA TYR A 286 25.58 -32.03 5.39
C TYR A 286 25.15 -31.30 6.67
N LYS A 287 26.00 -30.40 7.20
CA LYS A 287 25.67 -29.57 8.38
C LYS A 287 24.47 -28.66 8.16
N ARG A 288 24.22 -28.23 6.93
CA ARG A 288 23.02 -27.44 6.58
C ARG A 288 21.77 -28.30 6.60
N LEU A 289 21.81 -29.47 5.95
CA LEU A 289 20.70 -30.42 5.93
C LEU A 289 20.28 -30.88 7.33
N GLU A 290 21.23 -31.13 8.24
CA GLU A 290 20.92 -31.44 9.65
C GLU A 290 20.10 -30.34 10.33
N LYS A 291 20.55 -29.07 10.19
CA LYS A 291 19.82 -27.92 10.74
C LYS A 291 18.46 -27.72 10.07
N ASP A 292 18.35 -28.04 8.79
CA ASP A 292 17.11 -27.89 8.05
C ASP A 292 16.10 -28.96 8.48
N LEU A 293 16.53 -30.18 8.78
CA LEU A 293 15.67 -31.24 9.31
C LEU A 293 14.97 -30.83 10.62
N GLU A 294 15.73 -30.28 11.57
CA GLU A 294 15.17 -29.77 12.84
C GLU A 294 14.18 -28.62 12.61
N LYS A 295 14.47 -27.72 11.66
CA LYS A 295 13.56 -26.62 11.30
C LYS A 295 12.28 -27.11 10.64
N ILE A 296 12.36 -28.10 9.73
CA ILE A 296 11.19 -28.67 9.05
C ILE A 296 10.23 -29.27 10.08
N GLU A 297 10.74 -30.00 11.06
CA GLU A 297 9.91 -30.56 12.14
C GLU A 297 9.30 -29.48 13.03
N SER A 298 10.10 -28.47 13.40
CA SER A 298 9.61 -27.33 14.18
C SER A 298 8.50 -26.56 13.45
N GLU A 299 8.68 -26.32 12.16
CA GLU A 299 7.72 -25.58 11.34
C GLU A 299 6.45 -26.40 11.12
N ARG A 300 6.56 -27.72 10.90
CA ARG A 300 5.39 -28.62 10.76
C ARG A 300 4.46 -28.56 11.97
N ASN A 301 5.00 -28.40 13.17
CA ASN A 301 4.22 -28.27 14.41
C ASN A 301 3.44 -26.94 14.52
N ARG A 302 3.69 -25.97 13.65
CA ARG A 302 2.98 -24.67 13.60
C ARG A 302 1.73 -24.70 12.71
N TYR A 303 1.50 -25.79 11.98
CA TYR A 303 0.36 -25.95 11.08
C TYR A 303 -0.81 -26.65 11.81
N THR A 304 -2.04 -26.23 11.53
CA THR A 304 -3.25 -26.78 12.15
C THR A 304 -4.05 -27.63 11.16
N ILE A 305 -4.40 -28.86 11.54
CA ILE A 305 -5.04 -29.87 10.65
C ILE A 305 -6.44 -29.45 10.15
N HIS A 306 -7.02 -28.39 10.73
CA HIS A 306 -8.39 -27.95 10.44
C HIS A 306 -8.53 -27.00 9.25
N ASN A 307 -7.42 -26.56 8.64
CA ASN A 307 -7.42 -25.71 7.46
C ASN A 307 -6.87 -26.51 6.26
N GLU A 308 -7.59 -26.50 5.13
CA GLU A 308 -7.19 -27.19 3.90
C GLU A 308 -5.82 -26.71 3.39
N ASN A 309 -5.52 -25.41 3.52
CA ASN A 309 -4.19 -24.87 3.24
C ASN A 309 -3.14 -25.48 4.18
N ASP A 310 -3.43 -25.57 5.47
CA ASP A 310 -2.47 -26.12 6.42
C ASP A 310 -2.21 -27.62 6.18
N ASN A 311 -3.19 -28.38 5.68
CA ASN A 311 -3.00 -29.78 5.30
C ASN A 311 -2.03 -29.95 4.13
N ILE A 312 -2.17 -29.12 3.08
CA ILE A 312 -1.21 -29.09 1.97
C ILE A 312 0.20 -28.71 2.48
N GLY A 313 0.28 -27.76 3.41
CA GLY A 313 1.55 -27.37 4.04
C GLY A 313 2.20 -28.51 4.84
N ILE A 314 1.42 -29.25 5.63
CA ILE A 314 1.90 -30.42 6.40
C ILE A 314 2.41 -31.51 5.46
N GLU A 315 1.70 -31.80 4.38
CA GLU A 315 2.10 -32.80 3.39
C GLU A 315 3.39 -32.38 2.67
N THR A 316 3.48 -31.11 2.25
CA THR A 316 4.68 -30.54 1.63
C THR A 316 5.90 -30.64 2.55
N LEU A 317 5.76 -30.32 3.84
CA LEU A 317 6.85 -30.46 4.83
C LEU A 317 7.25 -31.92 5.04
N GLY A 318 6.29 -32.85 4.97
CA GLY A 318 6.57 -34.29 5.01
C GLY A 318 7.46 -34.74 3.84
N LEU A 319 7.13 -34.32 2.63
CA LEU A 319 7.94 -34.61 1.44
C LEU A 319 9.32 -33.94 1.49
N CYS A 320 9.40 -32.69 1.97
CA CYS A 320 10.68 -32.00 2.14
C CYS A 320 11.58 -32.68 3.17
N LYS A 321 10.99 -33.20 4.25
CA LYS A 321 11.72 -34.01 5.24
C LYS A 321 12.31 -35.27 4.58
N GLU A 322 11.50 -36.03 3.84
CA GLU A 322 11.95 -37.23 3.12
C GLU A 322 13.11 -36.93 2.16
N VAL A 323 13.00 -35.84 1.38
CA VAL A 323 14.08 -35.40 0.47
C VAL A 323 15.35 -35.03 1.24
N THR A 324 15.23 -34.35 2.38
CA THR A 324 16.37 -33.96 3.23
C THR A 324 17.07 -35.20 3.79
N GLU A 325 16.32 -36.17 4.31
CA GLU A 325 16.86 -37.45 4.82
C GLU A 325 17.57 -38.24 3.71
N ASN A 326 16.98 -38.31 2.53
CA ASN A 326 17.61 -38.98 1.38
C ASN A 326 18.88 -38.28 0.92
N TYR A 327 18.95 -36.95 0.94
CA TYR A 327 20.17 -36.21 0.62
C TYR A 327 21.27 -36.43 1.65
N MET A 328 20.92 -36.46 2.94
CA MET A 328 21.88 -36.84 3.99
C MET A 328 22.39 -38.27 3.77
N GLN A 329 21.50 -39.21 3.48
CA GLN A 329 21.86 -40.60 3.21
C GLN A 329 22.72 -40.74 1.95
N ALA A 330 22.48 -39.95 0.91
CA ALA A 330 23.31 -39.89 -0.29
C ALA A 330 24.76 -39.49 0.05
N LEU A 331 24.92 -38.50 0.95
CA LEU A 331 26.23 -38.03 1.40
C LEU A 331 26.93 -39.05 2.30
N GLU A 332 26.22 -39.67 3.24
CA GLU A 332 26.79 -40.69 4.15
C GLU A 332 27.21 -41.97 3.43
N SER A 333 26.38 -42.43 2.49
CA SER A 333 26.59 -43.67 1.75
C SER A 333 27.38 -43.49 0.45
N ASN A 334 27.63 -42.22 0.06
CA ASN A 334 28.20 -41.84 -1.23
C ASN A 334 27.42 -42.46 -2.42
N ASP A 335 26.08 -42.54 -2.32
CA ASP A 335 25.21 -43.13 -3.34
C ASP A 335 24.23 -42.10 -3.92
N VAL A 336 24.51 -41.68 -5.17
CA VAL A 336 23.71 -40.70 -5.90
C VAL A 336 22.28 -41.17 -6.21
N ASN A 337 21.99 -42.48 -6.12
CA ASN A 337 20.65 -43.01 -6.35
C ASN A 337 19.62 -42.42 -5.39
N TYR A 338 20.00 -42.11 -4.16
CA TYR A 338 19.12 -41.43 -3.19
C TYR A 338 18.76 -40.01 -3.65
N VAL A 339 19.68 -39.30 -4.31
CA VAL A 339 19.41 -37.99 -4.91
C VAL A 339 18.44 -38.13 -6.09
N ASP A 340 18.65 -39.14 -6.95
CA ASP A 340 17.78 -39.41 -8.10
C ASP A 340 16.34 -39.78 -7.68
N GLN A 341 16.19 -40.65 -6.69
CA GLN A 341 14.87 -41.04 -6.17
C GLN A 341 14.12 -39.86 -5.53
N SER A 342 14.86 -38.91 -4.95
CA SER A 342 14.27 -37.72 -4.32
C SER A 342 13.76 -36.67 -5.32
N PHE A 343 14.13 -36.75 -6.60
CA PHE A 343 13.63 -35.81 -7.60
C PHE A 343 12.12 -35.96 -7.84
N ASP A 344 11.59 -37.18 -7.86
CA ASP A 344 10.14 -37.39 -7.99
C ASP A 344 9.41 -36.88 -6.75
N THR A 345 9.99 -37.04 -5.56
CA THR A 345 9.43 -36.56 -4.29
C THR A 345 9.42 -35.03 -4.22
N ILE A 346 10.50 -34.34 -4.65
CA ILE A 346 10.53 -32.87 -4.66
C ILE A 346 9.62 -32.27 -5.73
N ILE A 347 9.41 -32.95 -6.87
CA ILE A 347 8.44 -32.53 -7.88
C ILE A 347 7.02 -32.58 -7.31
N LYS A 348 6.65 -33.65 -6.59
CA LYS A 348 5.35 -33.73 -5.91
C LYS A 348 5.17 -32.61 -4.87
N ALA A 349 6.21 -32.29 -4.12
CA ALA A 349 6.19 -31.17 -3.18
C ALA A 349 5.94 -29.83 -3.90
N ALA A 350 6.55 -29.63 -5.09
CA ALA A 350 6.32 -28.45 -5.91
C ALA A 350 4.89 -28.38 -6.48
N GLU A 351 4.29 -29.52 -6.87
CA GLU A 351 2.89 -29.59 -7.32
C GLU A 351 1.89 -29.25 -6.20
N LEU A 352 2.14 -29.76 -4.99
CA LEU A 352 1.37 -29.40 -3.80
C LEU A 352 1.49 -27.90 -3.49
N MET A 353 2.70 -27.34 -3.60
CA MET A 353 2.89 -25.90 -3.46
C MET A 353 2.14 -25.10 -4.51
N SER A 354 2.13 -25.53 -5.77
CA SER A 354 1.33 -24.87 -6.81
C SER A 354 -0.16 -24.84 -6.45
N SER A 355 -0.66 -25.91 -5.82
CA SER A 355 -2.06 -25.99 -5.36
C SER A 355 -2.31 -25.08 -4.15
N TYR A 356 -1.39 -25.06 -3.18
CA TYR A 356 -1.42 -24.12 -2.05
C TYR A 356 -1.48 -22.68 -2.53
N GLN A 357 -0.64 -22.31 -3.51
CA GLN A 357 -0.59 -20.96 -4.07
C GLN A 357 -1.88 -20.57 -4.77
N LYS A 358 -2.56 -21.50 -5.47
CA LYS A 358 -3.87 -21.21 -6.09
C LYS A 358 -4.94 -20.91 -5.04
N LEU A 359 -5.03 -21.74 -4.00
CA LEU A 359 -5.97 -21.51 -2.88
C LEU A 359 -5.66 -20.20 -2.16
N GLN A 360 -4.38 -19.90 -1.94
CA GLN A 360 -3.96 -18.63 -1.37
C GLN A 360 -4.30 -17.46 -2.28
N GLN A 361 -4.08 -17.57 -3.58
CA GLN A 361 -4.40 -16.54 -4.57
C GLN A 361 -5.90 -16.22 -4.61
N GLU A 362 -6.75 -17.22 -4.40
CA GLU A 362 -8.20 -17.03 -4.24
C GLU A 362 -8.56 -16.36 -2.89
N SER A 363 -7.76 -16.59 -1.84
CA SER A 363 -7.93 -15.94 -0.53
C SER A 363 -7.20 -14.60 -0.34
N ARG A 364 -6.30 -14.23 -1.27
CA ARG A 364 -5.61 -12.93 -1.30
C ARG A 364 -6.67 -11.89 -1.65
N GLU A 365 -7.35 -11.36 -0.64
CA GLU A 365 -8.20 -10.19 -0.79
C GLU A 365 -7.32 -9.02 -1.25
N ILE A 366 -7.29 -8.81 -2.56
CA ILE A 366 -6.75 -7.58 -3.14
C ILE A 366 -7.76 -6.48 -2.79
N GLY A 367 -7.32 -5.49 -2.02
CA GLY A 367 -8.15 -4.34 -1.69
C GLY A 367 -8.66 -3.67 -2.97
N MET A 368 -9.85 -3.06 -2.94
CA MET A 368 -10.48 -2.48 -4.13
C MET A 368 -9.54 -1.57 -4.93
N ALA A 369 -8.78 -0.70 -4.24
CA ALA A 369 -7.82 0.20 -4.86
C ALA A 369 -6.66 -0.54 -5.56
N GLN A 370 -6.05 -1.53 -4.89
CA GLN A 370 -4.99 -2.37 -5.47
C GLN A 370 -5.49 -3.14 -6.71
N TYR A 371 -6.72 -3.65 -6.65
CA TYR A 371 -7.32 -4.39 -7.75
C TYR A 371 -7.46 -3.51 -8.99
N LEU A 372 -8.00 -2.31 -8.81
CA LEU A 372 -8.17 -1.33 -9.89
C LEU A 372 -6.82 -0.89 -10.47
N ILE A 373 -5.78 -0.73 -9.65
CA ILE A 373 -4.41 -0.45 -10.14
C ILE A 373 -3.89 -1.61 -10.99
N LYS A 374 -4.02 -2.85 -10.50
CA LYS A 374 -3.56 -4.04 -11.22
C LYS A 374 -4.21 -4.14 -12.59
N THR A 375 -5.53 -3.93 -12.66
CA THR A 375 -6.27 -3.92 -13.93
C THR A 375 -5.76 -2.85 -14.90
N GLY A 376 -5.45 -1.64 -14.41
CA GLY A 376 -4.85 -0.59 -15.25
C GLY A 376 -3.43 -0.92 -15.72
N LYS A 377 -2.60 -1.57 -14.89
CA LYS A 377 -1.28 -2.07 -15.28
C LYS A 377 -1.37 -3.17 -16.35
N GLU A 378 -2.33 -4.09 -16.22
CA GLU A 378 -2.62 -5.12 -17.23
C GLU A 378 -2.97 -4.48 -18.58
N LEU A 379 -3.86 -3.48 -18.59
CA LEU A 379 -4.23 -2.74 -19.81
C LEU A 379 -3.04 -2.02 -20.46
N LYS A 380 -2.22 -1.36 -19.65
CA LYS A 380 -1.00 -0.68 -20.12
C LYS A 380 0.00 -1.67 -20.72
N SER A 381 0.18 -2.82 -20.08
CA SER A 381 1.07 -3.89 -20.56
C SER A 381 0.59 -4.45 -21.91
N ILE A 382 -0.71 -4.74 -22.04
CA ILE A 382 -1.31 -5.16 -23.31
C ILE A 382 -1.03 -4.10 -24.39
N TYR A 383 -1.26 -2.82 -24.10
CA TYR A 383 -1.03 -1.71 -25.03
C TYR A 383 0.41 -1.61 -25.52
N LEU A 384 1.39 -1.71 -24.61
CA LEU A 384 2.82 -1.60 -24.89
C LEU A 384 3.44 -2.87 -25.47
N SER A 385 2.72 -3.98 -25.47
CA SER A 385 3.22 -5.26 -25.99
C SER A 385 3.20 -5.35 -27.52
N ASP A 386 4.13 -6.12 -28.07
CA ASP A 386 4.18 -6.48 -29.51
C ASP A 386 3.29 -7.69 -29.85
N LEU A 387 2.22 -7.94 -29.09
CA LEU A 387 1.34 -9.10 -29.30
C LEU A 387 0.52 -8.96 -30.60
N GLU A 388 0.58 -9.98 -31.47
CA GLU A 388 -0.20 -10.01 -32.72
C GLU A 388 -1.73 -9.97 -32.47
N ASP A 389 -2.19 -10.59 -31.38
CA ASP A 389 -3.62 -10.70 -31.02
C ASP A 389 -4.07 -9.68 -29.96
N ARG A 390 -3.39 -8.54 -29.84
CA ARG A 390 -3.64 -7.54 -28.78
C ARG A 390 -5.10 -7.11 -28.63
N GLU A 391 -5.83 -6.94 -29.73
CA GLU A 391 -7.25 -6.53 -29.68
C GLU A 391 -8.15 -7.58 -29.01
N LYS A 392 -7.86 -8.87 -29.20
CA LYS A 392 -8.60 -9.95 -28.51
C LYS A 392 -8.44 -9.86 -26.99
N TYR A 393 -7.27 -9.46 -26.51
CA TYR A 393 -7.04 -9.23 -25.08
C TYR A 393 -7.80 -8.00 -24.59
N PHE A 394 -7.90 -6.94 -25.39
CA PHE A 394 -8.75 -5.79 -25.06
C PHE A 394 -10.24 -6.15 -24.99
N ASP A 395 -10.76 -6.95 -25.92
CA ASP A 395 -12.14 -7.43 -25.88
C ASP A 395 -12.45 -8.21 -24.59
N ILE A 396 -11.53 -9.11 -24.19
CA ILE A 396 -11.66 -9.87 -22.94
C ILE A 396 -11.68 -8.93 -21.73
N MET A 397 -10.80 -7.93 -21.72
CA MET A 397 -10.74 -6.96 -20.63
C MET A 397 -11.98 -6.06 -20.58
N TYR A 398 -12.51 -5.66 -21.74
CA TYR A 398 -13.73 -4.85 -21.85
C TYR A 398 -14.93 -5.56 -21.23
N GLU A 399 -15.18 -6.82 -21.60
CA GLU A 399 -16.29 -7.62 -21.04
C GLU A 399 -16.14 -7.84 -19.53
N ARG A 400 -14.91 -8.07 -19.07
CA ARG A 400 -14.59 -8.18 -17.63
C ARG A 400 -14.93 -6.88 -16.89
N LEU A 401 -14.49 -5.73 -17.42
CA LEU A 401 -14.74 -4.41 -16.84
C LEU A 401 -16.23 -4.07 -16.77
N LEU A 402 -17.00 -4.38 -17.81
CA LEU A 402 -18.47 -4.22 -17.79
C LEU A 402 -19.12 -5.04 -16.68
N SER A 403 -18.71 -6.31 -16.52
CA SER A 403 -19.21 -7.16 -15.44
C SER A 403 -18.88 -6.60 -14.05
N GLU A 404 -17.67 -6.08 -13.86
CA GLU A 404 -17.22 -5.48 -12.61
C GLU A 404 -17.95 -4.19 -12.27
N ARG A 405 -18.18 -3.33 -13.28
CA ARG A 405 -18.98 -2.11 -13.16
C ARG A 405 -20.36 -2.41 -12.58
N LEU A 406 -21.06 -3.39 -13.17
CA LEU A 406 -22.38 -3.83 -12.72
C LEU A 406 -22.35 -4.38 -11.29
N LYS A 407 -21.33 -5.20 -10.95
CA LYS A 407 -21.16 -5.72 -9.59
C LYS A 407 -20.94 -4.61 -8.55
N LEU A 408 -20.19 -3.56 -8.89
CA LEU A 408 -19.98 -2.41 -8.01
C LEU A 408 -21.25 -1.59 -7.84
N GLU A 409 -22.00 -1.33 -8.91
CA GLU A 409 -23.30 -0.65 -8.85
C GLU A 409 -24.29 -1.43 -7.95
N GLU A 410 -24.35 -2.75 -8.10
CA GLU A 410 -25.18 -3.61 -7.23
C GLU A 410 -24.72 -3.60 -5.77
N LYS A 411 -23.41 -3.66 -5.52
CA LYS A 411 -22.85 -3.58 -4.15
C LYS A 411 -23.17 -2.24 -3.50
N LYS A 412 -22.96 -1.13 -4.22
CA LYS A 412 -23.32 0.22 -3.76
C LYS A 412 -24.79 0.29 -3.41
N LYS A 413 -25.66 -0.18 -4.31
CA LYS A 413 -27.11 -0.22 -4.07
C LYS A 413 -27.46 -1.02 -2.82
N LYS A 414 -26.93 -2.24 -2.66
CA LYS A 414 -27.17 -3.08 -1.48
C LYS A 414 -26.72 -2.42 -0.18
N TYR A 415 -25.54 -1.79 -0.18
CA TYR A 415 -24.97 -1.14 0.99
C TYR A 415 -25.84 0.00 1.53
N PHE A 416 -26.45 0.79 0.64
CA PHE A 416 -27.28 1.95 1.02
C PHE A 416 -28.78 1.66 1.06
N ASP A 417 -29.27 0.60 0.41
CA ASP A 417 -30.67 0.16 0.52
C ASP A 417 -30.93 -0.65 1.79
N SER A 418 -29.92 -1.27 2.41
CA SER A 418 -30.08 -2.07 3.64
C SER A 418 -30.37 -1.25 4.91
N GLU A 419 -30.24 0.08 4.88
CA GLU A 419 -30.54 0.96 6.03
C GLU A 419 -32.04 1.14 6.33
N LYS A 420 -32.94 0.56 5.52
CA LYS A 420 -34.39 0.79 5.67
C LYS A 420 -35.10 -0.12 6.69
N ASP A 421 -34.47 -1.22 7.15
CA ASP A 421 -35.19 -2.27 7.87
C ASP A 421 -34.80 -2.51 9.34
N GLU A 422 -33.86 -1.76 9.93
CA GLU A 422 -33.56 -1.90 11.37
C GLU A 422 -33.67 -0.58 12.14
N LYS A 423 -34.26 -0.66 13.34
CA LYS A 423 -34.30 0.45 14.32
C LYS A 423 -32.88 0.69 14.86
N VAL A 424 -32.03 1.31 14.06
CA VAL A 424 -30.70 1.76 14.50
C VAL A 424 -30.86 3.01 15.35
N ASP A 425 -30.13 3.08 16.46
CA ASP A 425 -30.12 4.24 17.35
C ASP A 425 -29.77 5.53 16.58
N PRO A 426 -30.56 6.63 16.70
CA PRO A 426 -30.28 7.90 16.05
C PRO A 426 -28.88 8.47 16.29
N GLN A 427 -28.26 8.18 17.45
CA GLN A 427 -26.87 8.58 17.73
C GLN A 427 -25.87 7.76 16.92
N VAL A 428 -26.11 6.46 16.75
CA VAL A 428 -25.27 5.59 15.88
C VAL A 428 -25.40 6.02 14.42
N LEU A 429 -26.62 6.34 13.96
CA LEU A 429 -26.85 6.88 12.61
C LEU A 429 -26.15 8.23 12.38
N PHE A 430 -26.19 9.15 13.35
CA PHE A 430 -25.48 10.43 13.23
C PHE A 430 -23.97 10.25 13.12
N VAL A 431 -23.41 9.29 13.88
CA VAL A 431 -21.99 8.99 13.93
C VAL A 431 -21.52 8.21 12.69
N MET A 432 -22.35 7.36 12.09
CA MET A 432 -21.99 6.60 10.87
C MET A 432 -22.13 7.40 9.56
N LYS A 433 -22.82 8.55 9.56
CA LYS A 433 -23.01 9.40 8.35
C LYS A 433 -21.70 9.75 7.62
N PRO A 434 -20.60 10.16 8.29
CA PRO A 434 -19.34 10.44 7.61
C PRO A 434 -18.72 9.20 6.97
N VAL A 435 -18.80 8.04 7.62
CA VAL A 435 -18.32 6.75 7.09
C VAL A 435 -19.14 6.34 5.86
N ASN A 436 -20.47 6.44 5.94
CA ASN A 436 -21.37 6.17 4.81
C ASN A 436 -21.12 7.11 3.63
N ALA A 437 -20.86 8.39 3.88
CA ALA A 437 -20.51 9.36 2.85
C ALA A 437 -19.18 8.97 2.16
N ASN A 438 -18.16 8.60 2.94
CA ASN A 438 -16.89 8.12 2.42
C ASN A 438 -17.07 6.85 1.58
N MET A 439 -17.84 5.86 2.07
CA MET A 439 -18.10 4.61 1.34
C MET A 439 -18.86 4.86 0.04
N SER A 440 -19.82 5.78 0.01
CA SER A 440 -20.53 6.15 -1.22
C SER A 440 -19.57 6.75 -2.24
N GLU A 441 -18.70 7.67 -1.79
CA GLU A 441 -17.68 8.31 -2.61
C GLU A 441 -16.66 7.28 -3.15
N ILE A 442 -16.24 6.32 -2.33
CA ILE A 442 -15.37 5.21 -2.74
C ILE A 442 -15.99 4.42 -3.90
N PHE A 443 -17.26 4.04 -3.79
CA PHE A 443 -17.94 3.31 -4.87
C PHE A 443 -18.05 4.14 -6.15
N ASP A 444 -18.37 5.43 -6.04
CA ASP A 444 -18.45 6.32 -7.22
C ASP A 444 -17.10 6.46 -7.92
N LYS A 445 -16.02 6.62 -7.15
CA LYS A 445 -14.66 6.71 -7.68
C LYS A 445 -14.15 5.41 -8.26
N ALA A 446 -14.53 4.26 -7.69
CA ALA A 446 -14.21 2.96 -8.25
C ALA A 446 -14.89 2.74 -9.61
N ILE A 447 -16.15 3.15 -9.75
CA ILE A 447 -16.88 3.12 -11.03
C ILE A 447 -16.23 4.07 -12.04
N GLU A 448 -15.84 5.28 -11.62
CA GLU A 448 -15.12 6.25 -12.48
C GLU A 448 -13.82 5.67 -13.05
N ILE A 449 -13.06 4.91 -12.25
CA ILE A 449 -11.86 4.22 -12.73
C ILE A 449 -12.19 3.18 -13.81
N ILE A 450 -13.23 2.36 -13.59
CA ILE A 450 -13.65 1.36 -14.57
C ILE A 450 -14.12 2.03 -15.86
N ASP A 451 -14.87 3.12 -15.76
CA ASP A 451 -15.32 3.89 -16.92
C ASP A 451 -14.14 4.47 -17.70
N ASN A 452 -13.09 4.97 -17.02
CA ASN A 452 -11.86 5.41 -17.67
C ASN A 452 -11.13 4.27 -18.39
N TYR A 453 -11.10 3.06 -17.81
CA TYR A 453 -10.49 1.90 -18.44
C TYR A 453 -11.28 1.39 -19.65
N ILE A 454 -12.61 1.39 -19.56
CA ILE A 454 -13.50 1.11 -20.70
C ILE A 454 -13.25 2.14 -21.80
N LYS A 455 -13.24 3.43 -21.46
CA LYS A 455 -12.95 4.52 -22.40
C LYS A 455 -11.57 4.41 -23.02
N PHE A 456 -10.57 3.95 -22.28
CA PHE A 456 -9.24 3.66 -22.84
C PHE A 456 -9.31 2.57 -23.94
N ILE A 457 -10.16 1.56 -23.77
CA ILE A 457 -10.40 0.48 -24.75
C ILE A 457 -11.31 0.92 -25.92
N ASP A 458 -12.19 1.89 -25.72
CA ASP A 458 -13.09 2.37 -26.78
C ASP A 458 -12.50 3.53 -27.61
N ASP A 459 -11.75 4.45 -26.98
CA ASP A 459 -11.16 5.63 -27.62
C ASP A 459 -9.70 5.37 -28.09
N ASP A 460 -8.99 6.42 -28.52
CA ASP A 460 -7.60 6.46 -29.05
C ASP A 460 -6.49 5.94 -28.10
N ARG A 461 -6.78 5.04 -27.15
CA ARG A 461 -5.82 4.42 -26.21
C ARG A 461 -5.02 5.47 -25.44
N ASN A 462 -5.69 6.53 -24.98
CA ASN A 462 -5.05 7.61 -24.24
C ASN A 462 -4.58 7.13 -22.85
N LEU A 463 -3.27 6.95 -22.68
CA LEU A 463 -2.63 6.54 -21.42
C LEU A 463 -2.91 7.50 -20.25
N ASP A 464 -3.27 8.76 -20.51
CA ASP A 464 -3.66 9.70 -19.46
C ASP A 464 -4.85 9.20 -18.64
N LEU A 465 -5.77 8.44 -19.27
CA LEU A 465 -6.92 7.84 -18.57
C LEU A 465 -6.47 6.83 -17.52
N ILE A 466 -5.45 6.02 -17.83
CA ILE A 466 -4.87 5.06 -16.89
C ILE A 466 -4.17 5.81 -15.74
N SER A 467 -3.36 6.81 -16.07
CA SER A 467 -2.64 7.61 -15.07
C SER A 467 -3.58 8.39 -14.15
N GLN A 468 -4.70 8.91 -14.66
CA GLN A 468 -5.75 9.54 -13.85
C GLN A 468 -6.43 8.53 -12.94
N SER A 469 -6.78 7.35 -13.45
CA SER A 469 -7.36 6.26 -12.66
C SER A 469 -6.46 5.81 -11.51
N PHE A 470 -5.14 5.79 -11.70
CA PHE A 470 -4.21 5.48 -10.60
C PHE A 470 -4.25 6.52 -9.49
N LYS A 471 -4.37 7.82 -9.82
CA LYS A 471 -4.52 8.86 -8.80
C LYS A 471 -5.84 8.71 -8.04
N ILE A 472 -6.92 8.34 -8.73
CA ILE A 472 -8.22 8.07 -8.10
C ILE A 472 -8.12 6.83 -7.18
N ALA A 473 -7.36 5.80 -7.56
CA ALA A 473 -7.16 4.62 -6.73
C ALA A 473 -6.41 4.96 -5.42
N ILE A 474 -5.42 5.85 -5.47
CA ILE A 474 -4.74 6.37 -4.26
C ILE A 474 -5.73 7.11 -3.35
N TYR A 475 -6.65 7.89 -3.94
CA TYR A 475 -7.71 8.55 -3.17
C TYR A 475 -8.65 7.55 -2.50
N ILE A 476 -9.03 6.46 -3.20
CA ILE A 476 -9.87 5.40 -2.63
C ILE A 476 -9.16 4.74 -1.43
N ASP A 477 -7.85 4.43 -1.55
CA ASP A 477 -7.06 3.83 -0.48
C ASP A 477 -7.03 4.73 0.77
N TYR A 478 -6.76 6.02 0.57
CA TYR A 478 -6.80 7.03 1.63
C TYR A 478 -8.18 7.10 2.33
N MET A 479 -9.25 7.09 1.55
CA MET A 479 -10.62 7.15 2.07
C MET A 479 -11.02 5.90 2.84
N LEU A 480 -10.49 4.73 2.46
CA LEU A 480 -10.68 3.48 3.19
C LEU A 480 -9.96 3.55 4.55
N GLU A 481 -8.70 3.97 4.58
CA GLU A 481 -7.95 4.14 5.84
C GLU A 481 -8.60 5.13 6.80
N GLU A 482 -9.06 6.28 6.29
CA GLU A 482 -9.78 7.26 7.11
C GLU A 482 -11.10 6.70 7.65
N SER A 483 -11.81 5.90 6.86
CA SER A 483 -13.05 5.25 7.30
C SER A 483 -12.78 4.21 8.38
N ASP A 484 -11.71 3.43 8.26
CA ASP A 484 -11.30 2.45 9.27
C ASP A 484 -10.91 3.14 10.59
N LYS A 485 -10.11 4.21 10.55
CA LYS A 485 -9.78 5.02 11.75
C LYS A 485 -11.03 5.60 12.40
N MET A 486 -11.99 6.08 11.59
CA MET A 486 -13.26 6.58 12.09
C MET A 486 -14.03 5.47 12.83
N ILE A 487 -14.12 4.27 12.25
CA ILE A 487 -14.77 3.11 12.87
C ILE A 487 -14.06 2.71 14.17
N GLU A 488 -12.73 2.64 14.18
CA GLU A 488 -11.94 2.32 15.38
C GLU A 488 -12.18 3.35 16.51
N ASN A 489 -12.14 4.65 16.18
CA ASN A 489 -12.43 5.73 17.12
C ASN A 489 -13.87 5.67 17.66
N MET A 490 -14.82 5.24 16.83
CA MET A 490 -16.19 5.01 17.27
C MET A 490 -16.25 3.84 18.26
N GLN A 491 -15.63 2.71 17.94
CA GLN A 491 -15.60 1.53 18.79
C GLN A 491 -14.92 1.79 20.15
N SER A 492 -13.86 2.61 20.18
CA SER A 492 -13.17 2.98 21.43
C SER A 492 -13.98 3.91 22.33
N ASN A 493 -14.91 4.68 21.77
CA ASN A 493 -15.74 5.66 22.49
C ASN A 493 -17.13 5.12 22.88
N ILE A 494 -17.46 3.88 22.55
CA ILE A 494 -18.66 3.22 23.10
C ILE A 494 -18.41 2.97 24.60
N PRO A 495 -19.24 3.49 25.51
CA PRO A 495 -19.09 3.25 26.94
C PRO A 495 -19.08 1.74 27.19
N ARG A 496 -17.96 1.20 27.68
CA ARG A 496 -17.93 -0.19 28.14
C ARG A 496 -18.98 -0.33 29.23
N ALA A 497 -19.98 -1.17 29.01
CA ALA A 497 -20.91 -1.59 30.05
C ALA A 497 -20.11 -2.29 31.16
N GLY A 498 -19.65 -1.54 32.15
CA GLY A 498 -18.74 -2.08 33.17
C GLY A 498 -17.97 -1.09 34.04
N THR A 499 -18.25 0.22 34.01
CA THR A 499 -17.72 1.13 35.04
C THR A 499 -18.87 1.65 35.90
N VAL A 500 -19.27 0.81 36.84
CA VAL A 500 -20.00 1.27 38.03
C VAL A 500 -19.05 2.19 38.79
N ILE A 501 -19.27 3.50 38.67
CA ILE A 501 -18.84 4.50 39.65
C ILE A 501 -20.11 4.69 40.49
N GLY A 502 -20.23 4.06 41.66
CA GLY A 502 -19.61 4.51 42.89
C GLY A 502 -20.66 5.29 43.68
N GLU A 503 -21.05 4.73 44.82
CA GLU A 503 -22.04 5.25 45.78
C GLU A 503 -21.94 6.77 46.03
N ALA A 504 -23.11 7.43 46.08
CA ALA A 504 -23.44 8.53 47.00
C ALA A 504 -24.95 8.54 47.23
#